data_AF-P96979-F1
#
_entry.id   AF-P96979-F1
#
_cell.length_a   1.000
_cell.length_b   1.000
_cell.length_c   1.000
_cell.angle_alpha   90.00
_cell.angle_beta   90.00
_cell.angle_gamma   90.00
#
_symmetry.space_group_name_H-M   'P 1'
#
loop_
_entity.id
_entity.type
_entity.pdbx_description
1 polymer ?
#
loop_
_entity_poly.entity_id
_entity_poly.type
_entity_poly.pdbx_seq_one_letter_code
_entity_poly.pdbx_strand_id
1 'polypeptide(L)'
;LNLIRNHFRKMYRQPYQESWEDEVHTDLEWNGDITHQVDGHRQLARVIEAIDCLPTNMQKVLEVSLEMDGNYQETANTLGVPI
;
A
#
# COMPACT_ATOMS: atom_id res chain seq x y z
N LEU A 1 -3.27 -8.47 -14.84
CA LEU A 1 -4.26 -9.58 -14.94
C LEU A 1 -3.64 -10.99 -14.97
N ASN A 2 -2.46 -11.20 -15.56
CA ASN A 2 -1.89 -12.56 -15.69
C ASN A 2 -1.41 -13.19 -14.38
N LEU A 3 -0.98 -12.37 -13.41
CA LEU A 3 -0.50 -12.85 -12.11
C LEU A 3 -1.62 -13.50 -11.30
N ILE A 4 -2.75 -12.79 -11.16
CA ILE A 4 -3.96 -13.26 -10.48
C ILE A 4 -4.51 -14.51 -11.17
N ARG A 5 -4.59 -14.50 -12.50
CA ARG A 5 -5.08 -15.64 -13.28
C ARG A 5 -4.19 -16.88 -13.12
N ASN A 6 -2.87 -16.71 -13.11
CA ASN A 6 -1.93 -17.82 -12.90
C ASN A 6 -1.99 -18.37 -11.47
N HIS A 7 -2.17 -17.51 -10.47
CA HIS A 7 -2.32 -17.91 -9.07
C HIS A 7 -3.52 -18.85 -8.89
N PHE A 8 -4.71 -18.44 -9.34
CA PHE A 8 -5.91 -19.28 -9.26
C PHE A 8 -5.81 -20.54 -10.11
N ARG A 9 -5.17 -20.48 -11.29
CA ARG A 9 -4.95 -21.66 -12.12
C ARG A 9 -4.05 -22.70 -11.44
N LYS A 10 -3.08 -22.26 -10.63
CA LYS A 10 -2.21 -23.16 -9.86
C LYS A 10 -2.98 -23.81 -8.70
N MET A 11 -3.77 -23.03 -7.96
CA MET A 11 -4.57 -23.49 -6.82
C MET A 11 -5.66 -24.50 -7.23
N TYR A 12 -6.42 -24.22 -8.29
CA TYR A 12 -7.59 -25.04 -8.65
C TYR A 12 -7.31 -26.19 -9.62
N ARG A 13 -6.06 -26.42 -10.02
CA ARG A 13 -5.67 -27.53 -10.93
C ARG A 13 -4.93 -28.67 -10.23
N GLN A 14 -4.82 -28.68 -8.91
CA GLN A 14 -4.18 -29.77 -8.19
C GLN A 14 -5.11 -31.00 -8.12
N PRO A 15 -4.66 -32.21 -8.52
CA PRO A 15 -5.44 -33.43 -8.38
C PRO A 15 -5.67 -33.78 -6.90
N TYR A 16 -6.82 -34.39 -6.59
CA TYR A 16 -7.38 -34.58 -5.25
C TYR A 16 -6.59 -35.52 -4.30
N GLN A 17 -5.37 -35.94 -4.67
CA GLN A 17 -4.57 -36.91 -3.93
C GLN A 17 -3.06 -36.60 -4.00
N GLU A 18 -2.62 -35.63 -3.20
CA GLU A 18 -1.25 -35.43 -2.71
C GLU A 18 -1.34 -34.08 -1.99
N SER A 19 -1.51 -34.01 -0.67
CA SER A 19 -0.42 -34.21 0.27
C SER A 19 -0.99 -34.07 1.68
N TRP A 20 -0.84 -35.10 2.50
CA TRP A 20 -1.09 -34.99 3.95
C TRP A 20 0.02 -34.17 4.66
N GLU A 21 1.00 -33.65 3.92
CA GLU A 21 2.14 -32.87 4.43
C GLU A 21 2.13 -31.38 3.98
N ASP A 22 1.25 -30.97 3.05
CA ASP A 22 1.24 -29.60 2.47
C ASP A 22 0.13 -28.70 3.07
N GLU A 23 -0.88 -29.29 3.72
CA GLU A 23 -1.94 -28.55 4.44
C GLU A 23 -1.37 -27.71 5.60
N VAL A 24 -0.34 -28.21 6.30
CA VAL A 24 0.26 -27.51 7.46
C VAL A 24 1.03 -26.26 7.03
N HIS A 25 1.53 -26.21 5.79
CA HIS A 25 2.29 -25.07 5.27
C HIS A 25 1.41 -24.01 4.59
N THR A 26 0.29 -24.44 4.00
CA THR A 26 -0.60 -23.53 3.27
C THR A 26 -1.44 -22.64 4.21
N ASP A 27 -1.86 -23.16 5.37
CA ASP A 27 -2.55 -22.36 6.40
C ASP A 27 -1.63 -21.31 7.05
N LEU A 28 -0.31 -21.56 7.08
CA LEU A 28 0.68 -20.61 7.60
C LEU A 28 0.93 -19.44 6.63
N GLU A 29 0.84 -19.66 5.31
CA GLU A 29 0.94 -18.60 4.29
C GLU A 29 -0.38 -17.84 4.09
N TRP A 30 -1.55 -18.47 4.29
CA TRP A 30 -2.86 -17.81 4.20
C TRP A 30 -3.14 -16.87 5.37
N ASN A 31 -2.49 -17.07 6.52
CA ASN A 31 -2.40 -16.04 7.55
C ASN A 31 -1.46 -14.92 7.07
N GLY A 32 -1.85 -14.29 5.95
CA GLY A 32 -1.23 -13.17 5.32
C GLY A 32 -1.22 -12.01 6.29
N ASP A 33 -0.20 -12.05 7.14
CA ASP A 33 0.50 -10.92 7.66
C ASP A 33 -0.43 -9.83 8.19
N ILE A 34 -1.36 -10.23 9.06
CA ILE A 34 -2.17 -9.29 9.88
C ILE A 34 -1.22 -8.25 10.51
N THR A 35 -0.02 -8.70 10.91
CA THR A 35 1.06 -7.85 11.37
C THR A 35 1.44 -6.78 10.34
N HIS A 36 1.76 -7.13 9.09
CA HIS A 36 2.06 -6.13 8.05
C HIS A 36 0.86 -5.24 7.69
N GLN A 37 -0.37 -5.73 7.69
CA GLN A 37 -1.55 -4.88 7.44
C GLN A 37 -1.78 -3.88 8.58
N VAL A 38 -1.68 -4.34 9.83
CA VAL A 38 -1.76 -3.50 11.03
C VAL A 38 -0.59 -2.50 11.07
N ASP A 39 0.60 -2.92 10.66
CA ASP A 39 1.77 -2.05 10.60
C ASP A 39 1.65 -0.99 9.51
N GLY A 40 1.09 -1.32 8.34
CA GLY A 40 0.78 -0.35 7.29
C GLY A 40 -0.21 0.71 7.77
N HIS A 41 -1.30 0.28 8.43
CA HIS A 41 -2.27 1.21 9.01
C HIS A 41 -1.65 2.09 10.10
N ARG A 42 -0.85 1.49 11.01
CA ARG A 42 -0.15 2.21 12.07
C ARG A 42 0.92 3.16 11.54
N GLN A 43 1.52 2.86 10.39
CA GLN A 43 2.46 3.75 9.72
C GLN A 43 1.72 4.93 9.10
N LEU A 44 0.60 4.71 8.41
CA LEU A 44 -0.23 5.78 7.86
C LEU A 44 -0.75 6.72 8.96
N ALA A 45 -1.22 6.18 10.08
CA ALA A 45 -1.65 6.99 11.22
C ALA A 45 -0.53 7.91 11.74
N ARG A 46 0.68 7.35 11.91
CA ARG A 46 1.86 8.13 12.33
C ARG A 46 2.28 9.18 11.31
N VAL A 47 2.11 8.91 10.02
CA VAL A 47 2.40 9.89 8.96
C VAL A 47 1.41 11.06 9.03
N ILE A 48 0.12 10.80 9.24
CA ILE A 48 -0.89 11.85 9.39
C ILE A 48 -0.58 12.71 10.63
N GLU A 49 -0.29 12.08 11.78
CA GLU A 49 0.12 12.81 12.99
C GLU A 49 1.37 13.69 12.75
N ALA A 50 2.34 13.19 11.99
CA ALA A 50 3.53 13.96 11.64
C ALA A 50 3.22 15.14 10.71
N ILE A 51 2.31 14.96 9.75
CA ILE A 51 1.84 16.03 8.86
C ILE A 51 1.12 17.12 9.67
N ASP A 52 0.29 16.74 10.64
CA ASP A 52 -0.41 17.69 11.52
C ASP A 52 0.55 18.56 12.34
N CYS A 53 1.76 18.06 12.62
CA CYS A 53 2.80 18.81 13.31
C CYS A 53 3.59 19.78 12.41
N LEU A 54 3.43 19.70 11.08
CA LEU A 54 4.12 20.59 10.16
C LEU A 54 3.51 21.99 10.18
N PRO A 55 4.30 23.04 9.87
CA PRO A 55 3.76 24.37 9.67
C PRO A 55 2.73 24.41 8.52
N THR A 56 1.74 25.30 8.61
CA THR A 56 0.59 25.35 7.69
C THR A 56 0.98 25.47 6.21
N ASN A 57 2.07 26.17 5.91
CA ASN A 57 2.58 26.28 4.55
C ASN A 57 3.07 24.93 4.01
N MET A 58 3.73 24.11 4.83
CA MET A 58 4.21 22.78 4.43
C MET A 58 3.05 21.79 4.26
N GLN A 59 2.04 21.85 5.14
CA GLN A 59 0.82 21.05 4.97
C GLN A 59 0.13 21.37 3.64
N LYS A 60 -0.02 22.67 3.33
CA LYS A 60 -0.63 23.13 2.07
C LYS A 60 0.18 22.73 0.84
N VAL A 61 1.51 22.71 0.94
CA VAL A 61 2.37 22.19 -0.14
C VAL A 61 2.11 20.70 -0.36
N LEU A 62 2.04 19.90 0.71
CA LEU A 62 1.76 18.46 0.60
C LEU A 62 0.37 18.18 0.01
N GLU A 63 -0.65 18.93 0.45
CA GLU A 63 -2.02 18.82 -0.05
C GLU A 63 -2.09 19.08 -1.56
N VAL A 64 -1.60 20.24 -2.01
CA VAL A 64 -1.62 20.60 -3.43
C VAL A 64 -0.73 19.68 -4.25
N SER A 65 0.41 19.23 -3.72
CA SER A 65 1.26 18.26 -4.41
C SER A 65 0.53 16.94 -4.64
N LEU A 66 -0.29 16.50 -3.69
CA LEU A 66 -1.08 15.28 -3.83
C LEU A 66 -2.15 15.43 -4.91
N GLU A 67 -2.80 16.59 -5.00
CA GLU A 67 -3.79 16.89 -6.04
C GLU A 67 -3.19 16.93 -7.45
N MET A 68 -1.90 17.28 -7.56
CA MET A 68 -1.16 17.41 -8.81
C MET A 68 -0.28 16.19 -9.12
N ASP A 69 -0.59 15.01 -8.56
CA ASP A 69 0.18 13.75 -8.76
C ASP A 69 1.70 13.88 -8.47
N GLY A 70 2.09 14.79 -7.58
CA GLY A 70 3.48 15.05 -7.21
C GLY A 70 4.25 15.93 -8.19
N ASN A 71 3.59 16.58 -9.16
CA ASN A 71 4.24 17.51 -10.07
C ASN A 71 4.61 18.82 -9.36
N TYR A 72 5.89 18.99 -9.04
CA TYR A 72 6.41 20.18 -8.37
C TYR A 72 6.12 21.48 -9.13
N GLN A 73 6.12 21.46 -10.46
CA GLN A 73 5.92 22.67 -11.28
C GLN A 73 4.47 23.14 -11.22
N GLU A 74 3.52 22.20 -11.32
CA GLU A 74 2.08 22.48 -11.20
C GLU A 74 1.71 22.88 -9.76
N THR A 75 2.34 22.25 -8.77
CA THR A 75 2.21 22.60 -7.36
C THR A 75 2.66 24.04 -7.10
N ALA A 76 3.86 24.41 -7.56
CA ALA A 76 4.43 25.74 -7.40
C ALA A 76 3.57 26.81 -8.10
N ASN A 77 3.10 26.52 -9.31
CA ASN A 77 2.18 27.38 -10.06
C ASN A 77 0.85 27.60 -9.30
N THR A 78 0.29 26.54 -8.72
CA THR A 78 -0.97 26.59 -7.96
C THR A 78 -0.81 27.37 -6.65
N LEU A 79 0.35 27.24 -6.01
CA LEU A 79 0.69 27.97 -4.78
C LEU A 79 1.19 29.40 -5.03
N GLY A 80 1.48 29.77 -6.28
CA GLY A 80 2.03 31.08 -6.64
C GLY A 80 3.46 31.31 -6.13
N VAL A 81 4.25 30.24 -6.02
CA VAL A 81 5.63 30.27 -5.52
C VAL A 81 6.60 29.80 -6.60
N PRO A 82 7.89 30.22 -6.57
CA PRO A 82 8.90 29.67 -7.47
C PRO A 82 9.27 28.23 -7.11
N ILE A 83 9.79 27.49 -8.10
CA ILE A 83 10.53 26.22 -7.91
C ILE A 83 11.95 26.51 -7.44
#